data_AF-A0AAV9C5M8-F1
#
_entry.id   AF-A0AAV9C5M8-F1
#
_cell.length_a   1.000
_cell.length_b   1.000
_cell.length_c   1.000
_cell.angle_alpha   90.00
_cell.angle_beta   90.00
_cell.angle_gamma   90.00
#
_symmetry.space_group_name_H-M   'P 1'
#
loop_
_entity.id
_entity.type
_entity.pdbx_description
1 polymer ?
#
loop_
_entity_poly.entity_id
_entity_poly.type
_entity_poly.pdbx_seq_one_letter_code
_entity_poly.pdbx_strand_id
1 'polypeptide(L)'
;MDSTLSLRTHNLPFRNPNPSLPLRPPSRLCFPPKRTTTTRCEFDPKVNGALSGDADARVIDRQKALEAAMNDINNSFGRGSVTRLGSAGGALVETFPSGCLTLDFALGGGLPKGRIVEIFGPESSGKTTMALHAIAEIQKLGGNAMLVDAEHAFDPAYSRALGVDIENLIVCQPDHGEMALETADRMCRSGAIDLIVVDSVSALTPRAEIEGEIGMQQMGLQARLMSQALRKMSGNASKAGCTLIFLNQIRYKIGVFYGNPEVTSGGIALKFFASLRLEIRSIGKIKSVKGDEDVGIKVRVRVQKSKVSRPYKQAEFEITFGEGVSKLGCILDCAEMMDIVVKKGSWYSYEEHRLGQGRDKALQYLRENPLLCNEIEKMVRSMTAEGAALISSGSSGQLLPPQNEVHDDT
;
A
#
# COMPACT_ATOMS: atom_id res chain seq x y z
N MET A 1 11.74 60.89 41.96
CA MET A 1 11.57 61.85 40.87
C MET A 1 11.20 61.05 39.64
N ASP A 2 10.02 61.33 39.08
CA ASP A 2 9.70 61.53 37.65
C ASP A 2 10.34 60.59 36.58
N SER A 3 9.64 60.14 35.53
CA SER A 3 8.22 60.33 35.16
C SER A 3 7.65 59.12 34.38
N THR A 4 6.97 59.33 33.23
CA THR A 4 5.83 58.49 32.82
C THR A 4 5.59 58.42 31.32
N LEU A 5 5.44 57.21 30.76
CA LEU A 5 4.79 56.92 29.46
C LEU A 5 4.10 55.53 29.58
N SER A 6 2.88 55.43 30.11
CA SER A 6 1.59 55.81 29.53
C SER A 6 1.02 54.79 28.52
N LEU A 7 0.44 53.71 29.05
CA LEU A 7 -0.72 53.06 28.44
C LEU A 7 -1.98 53.59 29.12
N ARG A 8 -2.99 54.01 28.34
CA ARG A 8 -4.32 54.34 28.86
C ARG A 8 -5.40 53.49 28.19
N THR A 9 -5.97 52.59 28.97
CA THR A 9 -7.31 52.05 28.78
C THR A 9 -8.35 53.07 29.28
N HIS A 10 -9.56 53.05 28.73
CA HIS A 10 -10.73 53.68 29.35
C HIS A 10 -11.96 52.78 29.21
N ASN A 11 -12.90 52.93 30.13
CA ASN A 11 -13.90 51.93 30.51
C ASN A 11 -15.27 52.61 30.73
N LEU A 12 -16.37 51.93 30.35
CA LEU A 12 -17.71 52.00 30.99
C LEU A 12 -18.59 53.28 30.72
N PRO A 13 -19.89 53.37 31.15
CA PRO A 13 -21.05 52.72 30.48
C PRO A 13 -22.41 53.53 30.51
N PHE A 14 -23.53 52.91 30.05
CA PHE A 14 -24.97 53.34 30.15
C PHE A 14 -25.40 54.61 29.33
N ARG A 15 -26.68 54.89 28.98
CA ARG A 15 -28.02 54.30 29.29
C ARG A 15 -29.04 54.61 28.14
N ASN A 16 -30.12 53.83 28.03
CA ASN A 16 -31.30 54.10 27.18
C ASN A 16 -32.22 55.20 27.75
N PRO A 17 -33.04 55.89 26.94
CA PRO A 17 -34.50 55.58 26.93
C PRO A 17 -35.25 55.69 25.57
N ASN A 18 -36.31 54.89 25.42
CA ASN A 18 -37.42 55.00 24.44
C ASN A 18 -38.46 56.08 24.90
N PRO A 19 -39.59 56.41 24.21
CA PRO A 19 -40.25 55.76 23.04
C PRO A 19 -40.86 56.68 21.94
N SER A 20 -41.28 56.13 20.78
CA SER A 20 -42.64 56.29 20.18
C SER A 20 -42.79 55.67 18.76
N LEU A 21 -43.98 55.15 18.47
CA LEU A 21 -44.48 54.50 17.23
C LEU A 21 -45.15 55.56 16.29
N PRO A 22 -45.57 55.29 15.02
CA PRO A 22 -46.05 54.00 14.48
C PRO A 22 -45.69 53.63 13.02
N LEU A 23 -46.18 52.45 12.62
CA LEU A 23 -46.03 51.80 11.31
C LEU A 23 -46.82 52.49 10.17
N ARG A 24 -46.29 52.44 8.94
CA ARG A 24 -47.05 52.60 7.68
C ARG A 24 -46.64 51.55 6.65
N PRO A 25 -47.54 51.14 5.73
CA PRO A 25 -47.36 49.93 4.92
C PRO A 25 -46.54 50.18 3.63
N PRO A 26 -45.79 49.18 3.13
CA PRO A 26 -45.24 49.23 1.79
C PRO A 26 -46.34 49.06 0.74
N SER A 27 -46.25 49.86 -0.33
CA SER A 27 -47.20 49.88 -1.45
C SER A 27 -47.11 48.61 -2.31
N ARG A 28 -48.25 48.24 -2.92
CA ARG A 28 -48.32 47.11 -3.86
C ARG A 28 -47.55 47.44 -5.14
N LEU A 29 -46.44 46.75 -5.38
CA LEU A 29 -45.89 46.53 -6.72
C LEU A 29 -46.17 45.07 -7.12
N CYS A 30 -46.73 44.90 -8.31
CA CYS A 30 -47.22 43.63 -8.80
C CYS A 30 -46.04 42.79 -9.35
N PHE A 31 -45.75 41.65 -8.72
CA PHE A 31 -44.81 40.68 -9.27
C PHE A 31 -45.53 39.72 -10.22
N PRO A 32 -44.98 39.41 -11.41
CA PRO A 32 -45.52 38.36 -12.27
C PRO A 32 -45.39 36.98 -11.60
N PRO A 33 -46.26 36.01 -11.92
CA PRO A 33 -46.26 34.72 -11.25
C PRO A 33 -44.96 33.94 -11.54
N LYS A 34 -44.17 33.68 -10.49
CA LYS A 34 -43.06 32.74 -10.57
C LYS A 34 -43.62 31.34 -10.86
N ARG A 35 -43.39 30.82 -12.05
CA ARG A 35 -43.60 29.40 -12.36
C ARG A 35 -42.73 28.56 -11.43
N THR A 36 -43.34 27.81 -10.53
CA THR A 36 -42.69 26.76 -9.73
C THR A 36 -42.41 25.57 -10.64
N THR A 37 -41.29 25.61 -11.36
CA THR A 37 -40.79 24.45 -12.07
C THR A 37 -40.23 23.46 -11.06
N THR A 38 -40.99 22.40 -10.76
CA THR A 38 -40.48 21.26 -9.98
C THR A 38 -39.43 20.53 -10.81
N THR A 39 -38.16 20.91 -10.70
CA THR A 39 -37.03 20.18 -11.28
C THR A 39 -36.89 18.83 -10.60
N ARG A 40 -37.53 17.81 -11.18
CA ARG A 40 -37.27 16.41 -10.87
C ARG A 40 -35.92 16.06 -11.47
N CYS A 41 -34.89 15.94 -10.64
CA CYS A 41 -33.58 15.45 -11.09
C CYS A 41 -33.67 13.94 -11.32
N GLU A 42 -33.92 13.54 -12.56
CA GLU A 42 -33.63 12.17 -12.99
C GLU A 42 -32.11 12.01 -13.15
N PHE A 43 -31.57 10.95 -12.56
CA PHE A 43 -30.15 10.66 -12.57
C PHE A 43 -29.80 9.92 -13.87
N ASP A 44 -29.54 10.68 -14.93
CA ASP A 44 -29.13 10.14 -16.24
C ASP A 44 -27.76 9.45 -16.12
N PRO A 45 -27.64 8.11 -16.32
CA PRO A 45 -26.43 7.35 -16.05
C PRO A 45 -25.37 7.49 -17.16
N LYS A 46 -25.30 8.67 -17.80
CA LYS A 46 -24.33 8.95 -18.85
C LYS A 46 -22.97 9.31 -18.24
N VAL A 47 -21.97 8.52 -18.61
CA VAL A 47 -20.56 8.82 -18.35
C VAL A 47 -20.22 10.21 -18.90
N ASN A 48 -19.54 11.03 -18.10
CA ASN A 48 -19.03 12.34 -18.53
C ASN A 48 -18.19 12.17 -19.81
N GLY A 49 -18.72 12.66 -20.95
CA GLY A 49 -18.09 12.53 -22.28
C GLY A 49 -18.91 11.82 -23.34
N ALA A 50 -20.13 11.34 -23.05
CA ALA A 50 -21.03 10.81 -24.07
C ALA A 50 -21.47 11.90 -25.08
N LEU A 51 -20.88 11.88 -26.28
CA LEU A 51 -21.24 12.76 -27.39
C LEU A 51 -22.65 12.43 -27.91
N SER A 52 -23.41 13.47 -28.26
CA SER A 52 -24.67 13.35 -29.01
C SER A 52 -24.42 12.70 -30.37
N GLY A 53 -25.28 11.74 -30.75
CA GLY A 53 -25.07 10.81 -31.88
C GLY A 53 -25.12 11.38 -33.30
N ASP A 54 -25.14 12.71 -33.48
CA ASP A 54 -24.94 13.33 -34.79
C ASP A 54 -23.44 13.53 -35.04
N ALA A 55 -22.95 13.04 -36.18
CA ALA A 55 -21.54 13.12 -36.57
C ALA A 55 -21.14 14.53 -37.02
N ASP A 56 -21.15 15.47 -36.08
CA ASP A 56 -20.77 16.87 -36.27
C ASP A 56 -19.31 16.94 -36.77
N ALA A 57 -19.09 17.50 -37.97
CA ALA A 57 -17.79 17.48 -38.65
C ALA A 57 -16.64 18.04 -37.79
N ARG A 58 -16.97 18.97 -36.88
CA ARG A 58 -16.07 19.56 -35.88
C ARG A 58 -15.50 18.54 -34.90
N VAL A 59 -16.23 17.45 -34.60
CA VAL A 59 -15.74 16.35 -33.77
C VAL A 59 -14.71 15.53 -34.54
N ILE A 60 -14.96 15.25 -35.81
CA ILE A 60 -14.05 14.51 -36.68
C ILE A 60 -12.72 15.27 -36.86
N ASP A 61 -12.76 16.59 -37.07
CA ASP A 61 -11.54 17.40 -37.22
C ASP A 61 -10.77 17.55 -35.90
N ARG A 62 -11.47 17.70 -34.76
CA ARG A 62 -10.82 17.64 -33.43
C ARG A 62 -10.16 16.28 -33.17
N GLN A 63 -10.80 15.20 -33.59
CA GLN A 63 -10.29 13.84 -33.44
C GLN A 63 -9.03 13.61 -34.28
N LYS A 64 -9.03 14.05 -35.54
CA LYS A 64 -7.84 14.03 -36.41
C LYS A 64 -6.70 14.89 -35.87
N ALA A 65 -7.00 16.11 -35.39
CA ALA A 65 -5.99 16.99 -34.80
C ALA A 65 -5.39 16.40 -33.50
N LEU A 66 -6.22 15.75 -32.68
CA LEU A 66 -5.78 15.01 -31.50
C LEU A 66 -4.86 13.84 -31.86
N GLU A 67 -5.21 13.06 -32.89
CA GLU A 67 -4.41 11.91 -33.34
C GLU A 67 -3.10 12.34 -33.99
N ALA A 68 -3.09 13.42 -34.77
CA ALA A 68 -1.87 14.05 -35.27
C ALA A 68 -0.96 14.49 -34.10
N ALA A 69 -1.48 15.25 -33.14
CA ALA A 69 -0.71 15.69 -31.97
C ALA A 69 -0.19 14.51 -31.13
N MET A 70 -0.99 13.45 -30.93
CA MET A 70 -0.53 12.22 -30.25
C MET A 70 0.61 11.54 -31.01
N ASN A 71 0.56 11.50 -32.35
CA ASN A 71 1.61 10.93 -33.17
C ASN A 71 2.89 11.79 -33.14
N ASP A 72 2.77 13.11 -33.23
CA ASP A 72 3.91 14.04 -33.15
C ASP A 72 4.63 13.94 -31.79
N ILE A 73 3.88 13.82 -30.69
CA ILE A 73 4.44 13.60 -29.35
C ILE A 73 5.11 12.23 -29.27
N ASN A 74 4.49 11.16 -29.79
CA ASN A 74 5.10 9.82 -29.81
C ASN A 74 6.35 9.75 -30.72
N ASN A 75 6.42 10.53 -31.79
CA ASN A 75 7.60 10.65 -32.64
C ASN A 75 8.73 11.44 -31.95
N SER A 76 8.37 12.51 -31.23
CA SER A 76 9.34 13.42 -30.56
C SER A 76 9.92 12.84 -29.27
N PHE A 77 9.12 12.10 -28.49
CA PHE A 77 9.49 11.61 -27.15
C PHE A 77 9.59 10.08 -27.04
N GLY A 78 9.24 9.36 -28.11
CA GLY A 78 9.30 7.90 -28.21
C GLY A 78 7.91 7.23 -28.16
N ARG A 79 7.79 6.08 -28.83
CA ARG A 79 6.52 5.32 -28.90
C ARG A 79 6.01 4.99 -27.49
N GLY A 80 4.74 5.29 -27.23
CA GLY A 80 4.11 5.04 -25.94
C GLY A 80 4.18 6.22 -24.97
N SER A 81 4.77 7.37 -25.36
CA SER A 81 4.77 8.60 -24.55
C SER A 81 3.36 9.13 -24.28
N VAL A 82 2.45 8.99 -25.25
CA VAL A 82 1.03 9.34 -25.10
C VAL A 82 0.17 8.24 -25.71
N THR A 83 -0.63 7.57 -24.89
CA THR A 83 -1.55 6.49 -25.25
C THR A 83 -2.92 6.72 -24.61
N ARG A 84 -3.99 6.18 -25.22
CA ARG A 84 -5.31 6.21 -24.58
C ARG A 84 -5.36 5.10 -23.53
N LEU A 85 -5.76 5.45 -22.30
CA LEU A 85 -5.82 4.52 -21.18
C LEU A 85 -6.79 3.34 -21.40
N GLY A 86 -7.77 3.49 -22.29
CA GLY A 86 -8.68 2.41 -22.69
C GLY A 86 -8.17 1.51 -23.83
N SER A 87 -7.15 1.93 -24.59
CA SER A 87 -6.56 1.11 -25.67
C SER A 87 -5.30 0.38 -25.24
N ALA A 88 -4.56 0.93 -24.27
CA ALA A 88 -3.64 0.15 -23.46
C ALA A 88 -4.49 -0.65 -22.46
N GLY A 89 -4.78 -1.92 -22.77
CA GLY A 89 -5.72 -2.80 -22.05
C GLY A 89 -5.71 -2.52 -20.55
N GLY A 90 -6.84 -2.01 -20.04
CA GLY A 90 -6.89 -1.06 -18.93
C GLY A 90 -5.90 -1.36 -17.80
N ALA A 91 -5.02 -0.40 -17.52
CA ALA A 91 -3.75 -0.53 -16.79
C ALA A 91 -3.78 -1.25 -15.42
N LEU A 92 -4.04 -2.56 -15.46
CA LEU A 92 -3.84 -3.50 -14.37
C LEU A 92 -2.34 -3.56 -14.10
N VAL A 93 -1.95 -3.13 -12.91
CA VAL A 93 -0.56 -3.20 -12.47
C VAL A 93 -0.25 -4.66 -12.19
N GLU A 94 0.64 -5.25 -12.98
CA GLU A 94 1.09 -6.62 -12.78
C GLU A 94 1.66 -6.80 -11.36
N THR A 95 1.30 -7.89 -10.69
CA THR A 95 1.76 -8.21 -9.34
C THR A 95 2.49 -9.54 -9.30
N PHE A 96 3.31 -9.75 -8.28
CA PHE A 96 3.95 -11.02 -7.96
C PHE A 96 3.73 -11.38 -6.47
N PRO A 97 3.79 -12.67 -6.09
CA PRO A 97 3.57 -13.08 -4.70
C PRO A 97 4.61 -12.48 -3.75
N SER A 98 4.17 -12.04 -2.56
CA SER A 98 5.06 -11.55 -1.49
C SER A 98 5.70 -12.69 -0.69
N GLY A 99 5.36 -13.94 -0.99
CA GLY A 99 5.67 -15.13 -0.19
C GLY A 99 4.77 -15.33 1.04
N CYS A 100 3.81 -14.43 1.28
CA CYS A 100 2.88 -14.48 2.40
C CYS A 100 1.44 -14.41 1.86
N LEU A 101 0.74 -15.55 1.76
CA LEU A 101 -0.58 -15.61 1.09
C LEU A 101 -1.63 -14.67 1.73
N THR A 102 -1.59 -14.49 3.05
CA THR A 102 -2.48 -13.54 3.76
C THR A 102 -2.18 -12.09 3.39
N LEU A 103 -0.92 -11.73 3.12
CA LEU A 103 -0.55 -10.41 2.62
C LEU A 103 -0.92 -10.25 1.15
N ASP A 104 -0.74 -11.28 0.31
CA ASP A 104 -1.16 -11.25 -1.09
C ASP A 104 -2.68 -11.06 -1.22
N PHE A 105 -3.47 -11.71 -0.37
CA PHE A 105 -4.93 -11.49 -0.26
C PHE A 105 -5.29 -10.10 0.26
N ALA A 106 -4.55 -9.58 1.26
CA ALA A 106 -4.73 -8.21 1.72
C ALA A 106 -4.40 -7.19 0.62
N LEU A 107 -3.38 -7.46 -0.20
CA LEU A 107 -2.98 -6.61 -1.32
C LEU A 107 -3.85 -6.80 -2.57
N GLY A 108 -4.59 -7.91 -2.70
CA GLY A 108 -5.42 -8.23 -3.86
C GLY A 108 -4.63 -8.73 -5.06
N GLY A 109 -3.55 -9.50 -4.83
CA GLY A 109 -2.68 -10.05 -5.87
C GLY A 109 -1.18 -10.00 -5.57
N GLY A 110 -0.77 -9.40 -4.44
CA GLY A 110 0.63 -9.31 -4.00
C GLY A 110 1.32 -7.98 -4.30
N LEU A 111 2.64 -8.03 -4.52
CA LEU A 111 3.50 -6.86 -4.67
C LEU A 111 3.50 -6.37 -6.13
N PRO A 112 3.36 -5.05 -6.39
CA PRO A 112 3.24 -4.52 -7.74
C PRO A 112 4.59 -4.32 -8.45
N LYS A 113 4.70 -4.87 -9.65
CA LYS A 113 5.85 -4.68 -10.55
C LYS A 113 6.01 -3.23 -10.99
N GLY A 114 7.25 -2.81 -11.24
CA GLY A 114 7.60 -1.47 -11.70
C GLY A 114 7.35 -0.35 -10.69
N ARG A 115 7.13 -0.67 -9.40
CA ARG A 115 6.74 0.29 -8.36
C ARG A 115 7.67 0.27 -7.16
N ILE A 116 7.66 1.38 -6.43
CA ILE A 116 8.32 1.52 -5.14
C ILE A 116 7.38 1.03 -4.02
N VAL A 117 7.91 0.22 -3.11
CA VAL A 117 7.26 -0.30 -1.90
C VAL A 117 8.12 0.11 -0.70
N GLU A 118 7.50 0.61 0.38
CA GLU A 118 8.18 0.82 1.67
C GLU A 118 7.64 -0.19 2.69
N ILE A 119 8.53 -0.96 3.31
CA ILE A 119 8.22 -1.83 4.45
C ILE A 119 8.90 -1.22 5.67
N PHE A 120 8.12 -0.85 6.68
CA PHE A 120 8.66 -0.21 7.86
C PHE A 120 8.04 -0.73 9.15
N GLY A 121 8.80 -0.72 10.22
CA GLY A 121 8.39 -1.31 11.49
C GLY A 121 9.47 -1.21 12.56
N PRO A 122 9.20 -1.70 13.78
CA PRO A 122 10.21 -1.85 14.82
C PRO A 122 11.36 -2.76 14.39
N GLU A 123 12.41 -2.81 15.20
CA GLU A 123 13.45 -3.86 15.12
C GLU A 123 12.82 -5.24 15.38
N SER A 124 13.45 -6.30 14.85
CA SER A 124 13.02 -7.70 14.98
C SER A 124 11.54 -8.00 14.65
N SER A 125 10.91 -7.15 13.82
CA SER A 125 9.51 -7.28 13.40
C SER A 125 9.29 -8.18 12.18
N GLY A 126 10.36 -8.66 11.54
CA GLY A 126 10.30 -9.49 10.32
C GLY A 126 10.46 -8.74 8.98
N LYS A 127 10.90 -7.47 8.99
CA LYS A 127 11.14 -6.66 7.76
C LYS A 127 11.98 -7.41 6.71
N THR A 128 13.19 -7.79 7.10
CA THR A 128 14.16 -8.49 6.25
C THR A 128 13.65 -9.87 5.84
N THR A 129 13.08 -10.64 6.76
CA THR A 129 12.44 -11.95 6.45
C THR A 129 11.37 -11.83 5.36
N MET A 130 10.49 -10.82 5.43
CA MET A 130 9.46 -10.60 4.42
C MET A 130 10.05 -10.17 3.07
N ALA A 131 11.15 -9.42 3.06
CA ALA A 131 11.85 -9.08 1.82
C ALA A 131 12.60 -10.26 1.19
N LEU A 132 13.22 -11.11 2.02
CA LEU A 132 13.85 -12.36 1.58
C LEU A 132 12.80 -13.35 1.01
N HIS A 133 11.59 -13.39 1.55
CA HIS A 133 10.49 -14.14 0.92
C HIS A 133 10.07 -13.55 -0.44
N ALA A 134 10.00 -12.22 -0.58
CA ALA A 134 9.72 -11.60 -1.87
C ALA A 134 10.83 -11.89 -2.92
N ILE A 135 12.10 -11.92 -2.49
CA ILE A 135 13.24 -12.38 -3.29
C ILE A 135 13.07 -13.85 -3.69
N ALA A 136 12.77 -14.73 -2.74
CA ALA A 136 12.59 -16.15 -2.99
C ALA A 136 11.43 -16.43 -3.95
N GLU A 137 10.36 -15.64 -3.95
CA GLU A 137 9.26 -15.81 -4.91
C GLU A 137 9.58 -15.23 -6.30
N ILE A 138 10.33 -14.11 -6.42
CA ILE A 138 10.73 -13.60 -7.75
C ILE A 138 11.71 -14.57 -8.45
N GLN A 139 12.64 -15.18 -7.70
CA GLN A 139 13.58 -16.18 -8.23
C GLN A 139 12.86 -17.45 -8.70
N LYS A 140 11.81 -17.90 -7.99
CA LYS A 140 10.95 -19.03 -8.44
C LYS A 140 10.20 -18.72 -9.73
N LEU A 141 9.90 -17.46 -10.00
CA LEU A 141 9.31 -17.01 -11.27
C LEU A 141 10.35 -16.86 -12.40
N GLY A 142 11.63 -17.19 -12.15
CA GLY A 142 12.73 -17.02 -13.10
C GLY A 142 13.22 -15.57 -13.23
N GLY A 143 12.80 -14.68 -12.33
CA GLY A 143 13.23 -13.28 -12.28
C GLY A 143 14.49 -13.08 -11.44
N ASN A 144 15.25 -12.04 -11.76
CA ASN A 144 16.49 -11.72 -11.05
C ASN A 144 16.23 -10.78 -9.87
N ALA A 145 16.91 -11.06 -8.76
CA ALA A 145 16.82 -10.30 -7.52
C ALA A 145 18.16 -9.67 -7.13
N MET A 146 18.09 -8.49 -6.52
CA MET A 146 19.23 -7.79 -5.94
C MET A 146 18.94 -7.34 -4.51
N LEU A 147 19.89 -7.55 -3.61
CA LEU A 147 19.88 -7.02 -2.24
C LEU A 147 20.98 -5.97 -2.09
N VAL A 148 20.60 -4.77 -1.66
CA VAL A 148 21.51 -3.71 -1.20
C VAL A 148 21.51 -3.75 0.32
N ASP A 149 22.52 -4.42 0.88
CA ASP A 149 22.73 -4.62 2.32
C ASP A 149 23.60 -3.47 2.86
N ALA A 150 22.93 -2.39 3.27
CA ALA A 150 23.54 -1.22 3.90
C ALA A 150 23.62 -1.36 5.44
N GLU A 151 22.88 -2.28 6.05
CA GLU A 151 23.04 -2.62 7.48
C GLU A 151 24.20 -3.61 7.73
N HIS A 152 24.82 -4.16 6.67
CA HIS A 152 25.86 -5.20 6.72
C HIS A 152 25.45 -6.43 7.56
N ALA A 153 24.16 -6.77 7.49
CA ALA A 153 23.49 -7.75 8.35
C ALA A 153 22.97 -8.99 7.59
N PHE A 154 23.35 -9.15 6.32
CA PHE A 154 22.92 -10.27 5.48
C PHE A 154 23.49 -11.62 5.96
N ASP A 155 22.59 -12.56 6.27
CA ASP A 155 22.93 -13.97 6.56
C ASP A 155 22.55 -14.86 5.36
N PRO A 156 23.54 -15.43 4.63
CA PRO A 156 23.30 -16.36 3.53
C PRO A 156 22.68 -17.69 3.95
N ALA A 157 22.97 -18.18 5.16
CA ALA A 157 22.46 -19.45 5.66
C ALA A 157 20.98 -19.35 6.02
N TYR A 158 20.59 -18.30 6.74
CA TYR A 158 19.18 -17.99 6.98
C TYR A 158 18.42 -17.75 5.67
N SER A 159 18.99 -16.96 4.75
CA SER A 159 18.37 -16.67 3.45
C SER A 159 18.12 -17.94 2.63
N ARG A 160 19.08 -18.89 2.61
CA ARG A 160 18.91 -20.20 1.96
C ARG A 160 17.78 -21.00 2.59
N ALA A 161 17.63 -20.98 3.92
CA ALA A 161 16.54 -21.67 4.62
C ALA A 161 15.15 -21.11 4.27
N LEU A 162 15.06 -19.80 3.97
CA LEU A 162 13.84 -19.15 3.44
C LEU A 162 13.54 -19.50 1.96
N GLY A 163 14.42 -20.26 1.30
CA GLY A 163 14.30 -20.65 -0.10
C GLY A 163 14.79 -19.58 -1.09
N VAL A 164 15.69 -18.68 -0.67
CA VAL A 164 16.42 -17.78 -1.57
C VAL A 164 17.53 -18.57 -2.26
N ASP A 165 17.64 -18.40 -3.58
CA ASP A 165 18.79 -18.88 -4.35
C ASP A 165 19.97 -17.92 -4.15
N ILE A 166 20.94 -18.36 -3.35
CA ILE A 166 22.13 -17.60 -2.98
C ILE A 166 23.13 -17.48 -4.13
N GLU A 167 23.13 -18.43 -5.08
CA GLU A 167 24.09 -18.43 -6.19
C GLU A 167 23.72 -17.38 -7.24
N ASN A 168 22.41 -17.16 -7.43
CA ASN A 168 21.87 -16.16 -8.36
C ASN A 168 21.42 -14.84 -7.68
N LEU A 169 21.59 -14.69 -6.36
CA LEU A 169 21.29 -13.43 -5.67
C LEU A 169 22.42 -12.41 -5.82
N ILE A 170 22.11 -11.26 -6.41
CA ILE A 170 23.07 -10.16 -6.54
C ILE A 170 23.09 -9.37 -5.22
N VAL A 171 24.19 -9.45 -4.46
CA VAL A 171 24.36 -8.68 -3.22
C VAL A 171 25.30 -7.50 -3.46
N CYS A 172 24.92 -6.33 -2.96
CA CYS A 172 25.74 -5.12 -2.92
C CYS A 172 25.82 -4.63 -1.48
N GLN A 173 27.04 -4.52 -0.94
CA GLN A 173 27.33 -3.92 0.36
C GLN A 173 28.02 -2.57 0.12
N PRO A 174 27.31 -1.43 0.25
CA PRO A 174 27.82 -0.13 -0.17
C PRO A 174 28.44 0.67 0.97
N ASP A 175 29.60 1.27 0.74
CA ASP A 175 30.29 2.15 1.71
C ASP A 175 29.48 3.41 2.08
N HIS A 176 28.62 3.90 1.18
CA HIS A 176 27.84 5.12 1.38
C HIS A 176 26.53 5.15 0.57
N GLY A 177 25.56 5.94 1.05
CA GLY A 177 24.19 5.97 0.55
C GLY A 177 24.03 6.43 -0.91
N GLU A 178 24.91 7.31 -1.41
CA GLU A 178 24.91 7.68 -2.84
C GLU A 178 25.28 6.49 -3.72
N MET A 179 26.31 5.71 -3.35
CA MET A 179 26.73 4.53 -4.11
C MET A 179 25.66 3.45 -4.08
N ALA A 180 25.02 3.23 -2.92
CA ALA A 180 23.89 2.31 -2.77
C ALA A 180 22.76 2.62 -3.78
N LEU A 181 22.29 3.88 -3.78
CA LEU A 181 21.17 4.32 -4.59
C LEU A 181 21.53 4.45 -6.08
N GLU A 182 22.75 4.86 -6.41
CA GLU A 182 23.20 4.93 -7.80
C GLU A 182 23.40 3.52 -8.40
N THR A 183 23.94 2.57 -7.63
CA THR A 183 24.10 1.18 -8.07
C THR A 183 22.72 0.56 -8.31
N ALA A 184 21.78 0.74 -7.39
CA ALA A 184 20.38 0.30 -7.58
C ALA A 184 19.72 0.97 -8.81
N ASP A 185 19.94 2.26 -9.07
CA ASP A 185 19.39 2.98 -10.22
C ASP A 185 20.02 2.54 -11.56
N ARG A 186 21.32 2.22 -11.59
CA ARG A 186 22.01 1.63 -12.75
C ARG A 186 21.51 0.22 -13.03
N MET A 187 21.37 -0.61 -12.00
CA MET A 187 20.86 -1.98 -12.08
C MET A 187 19.37 -2.03 -12.48
N CYS A 188 18.56 -1.09 -11.99
CA CYS A 188 17.18 -0.94 -12.43
C CYS A 188 17.09 -0.54 -13.92
N ARG A 189 17.98 0.34 -14.40
CA ARG A 189 18.03 0.77 -15.81
C ARG A 189 18.47 -0.31 -16.80
N SER A 190 19.17 -1.35 -16.38
CA SER A 190 19.60 -2.41 -17.30
C SER A 190 18.42 -3.26 -17.79
N GLY A 191 17.29 -3.25 -17.08
CA GLY A 191 16.14 -4.12 -17.34
C GLY A 191 16.40 -5.59 -17.00
N ALA A 192 17.56 -5.92 -16.41
CA ALA A 192 17.95 -7.30 -16.11
C ALA A 192 17.56 -7.75 -14.69
N ILE A 193 16.97 -6.88 -13.86
CA ILE A 193 16.58 -7.16 -12.47
C ILE A 193 15.12 -6.77 -12.21
N ASP A 194 14.34 -7.74 -11.76
CA ASP A 194 12.90 -7.63 -11.49
C ASP A 194 12.59 -7.08 -10.09
N LEU A 195 13.51 -7.28 -9.14
CA LEU A 195 13.36 -6.86 -7.74
C LEU A 195 14.67 -6.37 -7.15
N ILE A 196 14.67 -5.16 -6.59
CA ILE A 196 15.76 -4.63 -5.76
C ILE A 196 15.20 -4.37 -4.35
N VAL A 197 15.84 -4.97 -3.35
CA VAL A 197 15.60 -4.72 -1.92
C VAL A 197 16.73 -3.84 -1.38
N VAL A 198 16.40 -2.82 -0.60
CA VAL A 198 17.37 -1.96 0.10
C VAL A 198 17.14 -2.09 1.61
N ASP A 199 18.10 -2.73 2.30
CA ASP A 199 18.07 -2.96 3.75
C ASP A 199 19.23 -2.22 4.44
N SER A 200 19.03 -1.05 5.05
CA SER A 200 17.79 -0.28 5.13
C SER A 200 18.01 1.20 4.86
N VAL A 201 16.92 1.94 4.62
CA VAL A 201 16.95 3.41 4.41
C VAL A 201 17.61 4.15 5.56
N SER A 202 17.54 3.62 6.79
CA SER A 202 18.20 4.23 7.95
C SER A 202 19.73 4.21 7.83
N ALA A 203 20.29 3.19 7.18
CA ALA A 203 21.74 3.01 6.96
C ALA A 203 22.26 3.63 5.65
N LEU A 204 21.40 4.29 4.86
CA LEU A 204 21.82 5.07 3.69
C LEU A 204 22.46 6.39 4.12
N THR A 205 23.62 6.30 4.77
CA THR A 205 24.38 7.45 5.29
C THR A 205 25.10 8.15 4.13
N PRO A 206 24.86 9.45 3.90
CA PRO A 206 25.54 10.21 2.84
C PRO A 206 27.05 10.25 3.04
N ARG A 207 27.82 10.25 1.94
CA ARG A 207 29.30 10.27 1.98
C ARG A 207 29.87 11.36 2.89
N ALA A 208 29.33 12.58 2.80
CA ALA A 208 29.82 13.72 3.61
C ALA A 208 29.57 13.55 5.12
N GLU A 209 28.60 12.71 5.52
CA GLU A 209 28.31 12.38 6.92
C GLU A 209 29.29 11.30 7.44
N ILE A 210 29.74 10.38 6.56
CA ILE A 210 30.75 9.36 6.87
C ILE A 210 32.17 9.95 6.92
N GLU A 211 32.49 10.86 6.01
CA GLU A 211 33.77 11.59 5.99
C GLU A 211 33.85 12.72 7.04
N GLY A 212 32.73 13.02 7.71
CA GLY A 212 32.62 14.07 8.72
C GLY A 212 32.96 13.59 10.14
N GLU A 213 33.26 14.53 11.04
CA GLU A 213 33.47 14.24 12.45
C GLU A 213 32.15 13.94 13.18
N ILE A 214 32.17 12.99 14.12
CA ILE A 214 31.01 12.63 14.95
C ILE A 214 30.56 13.86 15.75
N GLY A 215 29.31 14.30 15.52
CA GLY A 215 28.73 15.49 16.13
C GLY A 215 28.66 16.71 15.20
N MET A 216 29.27 16.65 14.01
CA MET A 216 29.09 17.67 12.98
C MET A 216 27.63 17.72 12.50
N GLN A 217 27.01 18.91 12.54
CA GLN A 217 25.60 19.07 12.18
C GLN A 217 25.38 19.10 10.65
N GLN A 218 24.95 17.98 10.07
CA GLN A 218 24.60 17.87 8.65
C GLN A 218 23.09 17.69 8.43
N MET A 219 22.31 18.72 8.75
CA MET A 219 20.84 18.59 8.81
C MET A 219 20.20 18.24 7.45
N GLY A 220 19.50 17.10 7.40
CA GLY A 220 18.61 16.72 6.30
C GLY A 220 19.31 16.22 5.03
N LEU A 221 20.61 15.92 5.07
CA LEU A 221 21.37 15.45 3.91
C LEU A 221 20.80 14.14 3.33
N GLN A 222 20.56 13.13 4.17
CA GLN A 222 19.90 11.88 3.78
C GLN A 222 18.52 12.11 3.12
N ALA A 223 17.71 13.04 3.64
CA ALA A 223 16.39 13.33 3.08
C ALA A 223 16.46 14.00 1.69
N ARG A 224 17.48 14.83 1.44
CA ARG A 224 17.76 15.41 0.11
C ARG A 224 18.22 14.33 -0.87
N LEU A 225 19.14 13.46 -0.45
CA LEU A 225 19.62 12.32 -1.23
C LEU A 225 18.47 11.41 -1.66
N MET A 226 17.63 10.95 -0.72
CA MET A 226 16.44 10.14 -1.01
C MET A 226 15.48 10.85 -1.96
N SER A 227 15.25 12.15 -1.78
CA SER A 227 14.38 12.94 -2.66
C SER A 227 14.88 13.03 -4.11
N GLN A 228 16.20 13.04 -4.31
CA GLN A 228 16.83 13.07 -5.63
C GLN A 228 16.85 11.68 -6.28
N ALA A 229 17.22 10.65 -5.52
CA ALA A 229 17.28 9.27 -5.99
C ALA A 229 15.91 8.74 -6.39
N LEU A 230 14.90 8.83 -5.52
CA LEU A 230 13.54 8.34 -5.78
C LEU A 230 12.90 9.00 -7.02
N ARG A 231 13.24 10.27 -7.29
CA ARG A 231 12.77 11.00 -8.48
C ARG A 231 13.31 10.40 -9.79
N LYS A 232 14.56 9.91 -9.79
CA LYS A 232 15.15 9.19 -10.93
C LYS A 232 14.62 7.75 -11.00
N MET A 233 14.76 7.03 -9.89
CA MET A 233 14.45 5.60 -9.80
C MET A 233 12.98 5.29 -10.09
N SER A 234 12.02 6.11 -9.64
CA SER A 234 10.59 5.87 -9.88
C SER A 234 10.21 5.83 -11.36
N GLY A 235 10.92 6.58 -12.21
CA GLY A 235 10.71 6.55 -13.66
C GLY A 235 11.38 5.34 -14.33
N ASN A 236 12.56 4.95 -13.84
CA ASN A 236 13.31 3.81 -14.37
C ASN A 236 12.64 2.48 -13.99
N ALA A 237 12.21 2.33 -12.72
CA ALA A 237 11.46 1.19 -12.22
C ALA A 237 10.20 0.90 -13.06
N SER A 238 9.38 1.94 -13.31
CA SER A 238 8.15 1.77 -14.09
C SER A 238 8.38 1.46 -15.56
N LYS A 239 9.57 1.73 -16.12
CA LYS A 239 9.95 1.37 -17.50
C LYS A 239 10.56 -0.02 -17.58
N ALA A 240 11.32 -0.43 -16.57
CA ALA A 240 12.00 -1.72 -16.50
C ALA A 240 11.12 -2.85 -15.95
N GLY A 241 9.95 -2.55 -15.35
CA GLY A 241 9.16 -3.53 -14.60
C GLY A 241 9.74 -3.87 -13.22
N CYS A 242 10.91 -3.33 -12.89
CA CYS A 242 11.64 -3.56 -11.65
C CYS A 242 10.89 -3.00 -10.42
N THR A 243 10.70 -3.84 -9.40
CA THR A 243 10.13 -3.47 -8.10
C THR A 243 11.23 -3.00 -7.16
N LEU A 244 11.00 -1.89 -6.46
CA LEU A 244 11.96 -1.34 -5.50
C LEU A 244 11.39 -1.41 -4.09
N ILE A 245 11.88 -2.35 -3.28
CA ILE A 245 11.50 -2.48 -1.86
C ILE A 245 12.53 -1.74 -1.01
N PHE A 246 12.06 -0.75 -0.25
CA PHE A 246 12.86 -0.06 0.76
C PHE A 246 12.44 -0.53 2.15
N LEU A 247 13.37 -1.13 2.90
CA LEU A 247 13.19 -1.41 4.31
C LEU A 247 13.52 -0.16 5.12
N ASN A 248 12.73 0.14 6.15
CA ASN A 248 12.89 1.36 6.93
C ASN A 248 12.57 1.11 8.41
N GLN A 249 13.20 1.86 9.30
CA GLN A 249 13.00 1.74 10.74
C GLN A 249 12.03 2.82 11.24
N ILE A 250 11.32 2.54 12.33
CA ILE A 250 10.54 3.55 13.04
C ILE A 250 11.49 4.38 13.92
N ARG A 251 11.24 5.70 13.97
CA ARG A 251 11.88 6.67 14.86
C ARG A 251 10.78 7.51 15.52
N TYR A 252 11.05 8.08 16.69
CA TYR A 252 10.09 8.94 17.39
C TYR A 252 10.46 10.42 17.22
N LYS A 253 9.49 11.24 16.82
CA LYS A 253 9.67 12.70 16.74
C LYS A 253 9.52 13.31 18.13
N ILE A 254 10.63 13.80 18.68
CA ILE A 254 10.67 14.53 19.96
C ILE A 254 9.76 15.77 19.89
N GLY A 255 9.03 16.06 20.98
CA GLY A 255 8.16 17.24 21.11
C GLY A 255 6.75 17.10 20.52
N VAL A 256 6.34 15.91 20.09
CA VAL A 256 4.95 15.63 19.68
C VAL A 256 4.17 15.07 20.87
N PHE A 257 3.37 15.92 21.52
CA PHE A 257 2.53 15.53 22.67
C PHE A 257 1.11 15.05 22.28
N TYR A 258 0.72 15.20 21.01
CA TYR A 258 -0.61 14.84 20.51
C TYR A 258 -0.51 14.23 19.09
N GLY A 259 -1.27 13.16 18.83
CA GLY A 259 -1.19 12.39 17.59
C GLY A 259 -0.17 11.24 17.65
N ASN A 260 0.13 10.62 16.50
CA ASN A 260 1.17 9.59 16.42
C ASN A 260 2.58 10.23 16.30
N PRO A 261 3.51 10.02 17.26
CA PRO A 261 4.87 10.54 17.19
C PRO A 261 5.80 9.77 16.23
N GLU A 262 5.36 8.62 15.68
CA GLU A 262 6.18 7.76 14.82
C GLU A 262 6.46 8.37 13.44
N VAL A 263 7.73 8.38 13.08
CA VAL A 263 8.25 8.79 11.78
C VAL A 263 9.20 7.72 11.21
N THR A 264 9.57 7.84 9.95
CA THR A 264 10.49 6.92 9.27
C THR A 264 11.71 7.67 8.76
N SER A 265 12.87 7.01 8.63
CA SER A 265 14.12 7.60 8.14
C SER A 265 14.02 7.99 6.65
N GLY A 266 14.99 8.78 6.15
CA GLY A 266 15.00 9.23 4.75
C GLY A 266 14.02 10.36 4.38
N GLY A 267 13.30 10.92 5.36
CA GLY A 267 12.38 12.06 5.15
C GLY A 267 11.03 11.67 4.52
N ILE A 268 10.34 12.65 3.94
CA ILE A 268 8.94 12.46 3.47
C ILE A 268 8.87 11.91 2.03
N ALA A 269 9.95 11.99 1.24
CA ALA A 269 9.93 11.62 -0.18
C ALA A 269 9.45 10.18 -0.41
N LEU A 270 10.00 9.21 0.33
CA LEU A 270 9.61 7.81 0.22
C LEU A 270 8.11 7.60 0.47
N LYS A 271 7.52 8.34 1.44
CA LYS A 271 6.08 8.29 1.73
C LYS A 271 5.22 8.72 0.55
N PHE A 272 5.69 9.63 -0.32
CA PHE A 272 4.95 10.07 -1.52
C PHE A 272 5.18 9.16 -2.73
N PHE A 273 6.43 8.82 -3.02
CA PHE A 273 6.82 7.97 -4.16
C PHE A 273 6.30 6.55 -4.03
N ALA A 274 6.40 5.94 -2.84
CA ALA A 274 5.92 4.58 -2.59
C ALA A 274 4.46 4.39 -3.01
N SER A 275 4.20 3.34 -3.79
CA SER A 275 2.86 2.90 -4.20
C SER A 275 2.21 2.05 -3.11
N LEU A 276 2.99 1.20 -2.43
CA LEU A 276 2.60 0.52 -1.20
C LEU A 276 3.43 1.02 -0.02
N ARG A 277 2.80 1.20 1.14
CA ARG A 277 3.49 1.35 2.43
C ARG A 277 2.94 0.31 3.39
N LEU A 278 3.79 -0.60 3.82
CA LEU A 278 3.48 -1.73 4.69
C LEU A 278 4.10 -1.47 6.07
N GLU A 279 3.24 -1.34 7.07
CA GLU A 279 3.64 -1.26 8.47
C GLU A 279 3.65 -2.66 9.07
N ILE A 280 4.81 -3.15 9.51
CA ILE A 280 4.97 -4.48 10.11
C ILE A 280 5.23 -4.37 11.62
N ARG A 281 4.48 -5.13 12.42
CA ARG A 281 4.65 -5.21 13.88
C ARG A 281 4.52 -6.64 14.38
N SER A 282 5.32 -7.01 15.37
CA SER A 282 5.08 -8.21 16.16
C SER A 282 3.88 -7.99 17.09
N ILE A 283 2.96 -8.96 17.12
CA ILE A 283 1.78 -8.98 18.00
C ILE A 283 2.08 -9.78 19.28
N GLY A 284 2.90 -10.82 19.15
CA GLY A 284 3.21 -11.77 20.23
C GLY A 284 4.23 -12.81 19.78
N LYS A 285 4.66 -13.64 20.73
CA LYS A 285 5.61 -14.73 20.49
C LYS A 285 4.91 -16.08 20.46
N ILE A 286 5.49 -17.02 19.72
CA ILE A 286 5.02 -18.40 19.59
C ILE A 286 5.93 -19.25 20.47
N LYS A 287 5.38 -19.90 21.51
CA LYS A 287 6.13 -20.78 22.40
C LYS A 287 6.07 -22.23 21.94
N SER A 288 7.11 -23.00 22.22
CA SER A 288 7.12 -24.44 21.98
C SER A 288 6.08 -25.17 22.85
N VAL A 289 5.47 -26.23 22.31
CA VAL A 289 4.62 -27.14 23.08
C VAL A 289 5.43 -27.98 24.09
N LYS A 290 6.77 -28.04 23.92
CA LYS A 290 7.67 -28.90 24.71
C LYS A 290 8.66 -28.15 25.61
N GLY A 291 8.60 -26.81 25.69
CA GLY A 291 9.50 -26.01 26.52
C GLY A 291 9.18 -24.52 26.49
N ASP A 292 9.82 -23.72 27.34
CA ASP A 292 9.56 -22.27 27.46
C ASP A 292 10.31 -21.41 26.43
N GLU A 293 10.87 -22.05 25.39
CA GLU A 293 11.59 -21.37 24.31
C GLU A 293 10.63 -20.74 23.29
N ASP A 294 10.97 -19.52 22.86
CA ASP A 294 10.28 -18.80 21.81
C ASP A 294 10.71 -19.34 20.43
N VAL A 295 9.80 -20.04 19.74
CA VAL A 295 10.04 -20.71 18.44
C VAL A 295 9.78 -19.76 17.26
N GLY A 296 9.04 -18.67 17.49
CA GLY A 296 8.74 -17.69 16.45
C GLY A 296 7.98 -16.47 16.96
N ILE A 297 7.53 -15.64 16.02
CA ILE A 297 6.72 -14.44 16.27
C ILE A 297 5.45 -14.45 15.42
N LYS A 298 4.33 -14.02 16.01
CA LYS A 298 3.12 -13.70 15.27
C LYS A 298 3.16 -12.23 14.86
N VAL A 299 2.98 -11.96 13.58
CA VAL A 299 3.21 -10.66 12.95
C VAL A 299 1.92 -10.13 12.32
N ARG A 300 1.70 -8.82 12.43
CA ARG A 300 0.66 -8.08 11.72
C ARG A 300 1.31 -7.13 10.72
N VAL A 301 0.88 -7.21 9.46
CA VAL A 301 1.22 -6.23 8.41
C VAL A 301 -0.02 -5.41 8.09
N ARG A 302 0.07 -4.09 8.25
CA ARG A 302 -0.99 -3.13 7.92
C ARG A 302 -0.62 -2.34 6.66
N VAL A 303 -1.53 -2.31 5.69
CA VAL A 303 -1.37 -1.51 4.47
C VAL A 303 -1.69 -0.04 4.79
N GLN A 304 -0.71 0.74 5.22
CA GLN A 304 -0.91 2.17 5.51
C GLN A 304 -1.18 3.01 4.26
N LYS A 305 -0.70 2.57 3.10
CA LYS A 305 -0.94 3.23 1.81
C LYS A 305 -0.97 2.17 0.71
N SER A 306 -1.94 2.29 -0.20
CA SER A 306 -1.92 1.57 -1.48
C SER A 306 -2.38 2.49 -2.61
N LYS A 307 -1.70 2.38 -3.76
CA LYS A 307 -2.09 2.96 -5.06
C LYS A 307 -2.55 1.89 -6.06
N VAL A 308 -2.61 0.62 -5.64
CA VAL A 308 -2.94 -0.54 -6.50
C VAL A 308 -4.15 -1.32 -6.00
N SER A 309 -4.54 -1.11 -4.73
CA SER A 309 -5.59 -1.86 -4.05
C SER A 309 -6.19 -1.04 -2.90
N ARG A 310 -7.20 -1.58 -2.21
CA ARG A 310 -7.86 -0.89 -1.08
C ARG A 310 -6.87 -0.73 0.10
N PRO A 311 -6.57 0.50 0.57
CA PRO A 311 -5.70 0.71 1.73
C PRO A 311 -6.36 0.26 3.04
N TYR A 312 -5.58 0.26 4.13
CA TYR A 312 -5.97 -0.04 5.51
C TYR A 312 -6.37 -1.48 5.83
N LYS A 313 -6.38 -2.39 4.84
CA LYS A 313 -6.39 -3.83 5.07
C LYS A 313 -5.19 -4.26 5.95
N GLN A 314 -5.38 -5.38 6.64
CA GLN A 314 -4.40 -5.99 7.53
C GLN A 314 -4.23 -7.46 7.16
N ALA A 315 -3.01 -7.96 7.27
CA ALA A 315 -2.69 -9.38 7.18
C ALA A 315 -2.02 -9.81 8.49
N GLU A 316 -2.35 -11.01 8.96
CA GLU A 316 -1.62 -11.67 10.03
C GLU A 316 -0.98 -12.95 9.50
N PHE A 317 0.18 -13.28 10.03
CA PHE A 317 0.87 -14.54 9.77
C PHE A 317 1.91 -14.81 10.86
N GLU A 318 2.45 -16.02 10.84
CA GLU A 318 3.41 -16.53 11.82
C GLU A 318 4.77 -16.72 11.14
N ILE A 319 5.82 -16.18 11.77
CA ILE A 319 7.22 -16.35 11.34
C ILE A 319 7.90 -17.27 12.36
N THR A 320 8.23 -18.48 11.92
CA THR A 320 9.07 -19.43 12.66
C THR A 320 10.54 -19.04 12.47
N PHE A 321 11.35 -19.10 13.53
CA PHE A 321 12.79 -18.85 13.40
C PHE A 321 13.45 -19.99 12.61
N GLY A 322 14.39 -19.65 11.71
CA GLY A 322 15.02 -20.60 10.78
C GLY A 322 14.17 -20.97 9.56
N GLU A 323 12.85 -21.18 9.69
CA GLU A 323 11.98 -21.58 8.56
C GLU A 323 11.30 -20.39 7.84
N GLY A 324 11.10 -19.27 8.54
CA GLY A 324 10.41 -18.10 7.99
C GLY A 324 8.88 -18.15 8.12
N VAL A 325 8.19 -17.56 7.15
CA VAL A 325 6.73 -17.45 7.13
C VAL A 325 6.08 -18.81 6.89
N SER A 326 5.21 -19.23 7.81
CA SER A 326 4.48 -20.49 7.71
C SER A 326 3.46 -20.45 6.57
N LYS A 327 3.82 -21.06 5.41
CA LYS A 327 2.93 -21.18 4.24
C LYS A 327 1.62 -21.89 4.58
N LEU A 328 1.69 -23.02 5.29
CA LEU A 328 0.53 -23.78 5.75
C LEU A 328 -0.35 -22.96 6.69
N GLY A 329 0.26 -22.18 7.59
CA GLY A 329 -0.43 -21.21 8.45
C GLY A 329 -1.23 -20.20 7.64
N CYS A 330 -0.58 -19.57 6.66
CA CYS A 330 -1.22 -18.59 5.79
C CYS A 330 -2.37 -19.18 4.95
N ILE A 331 -2.25 -20.41 4.46
CA ILE A 331 -3.32 -21.09 3.71
C ILE A 331 -4.52 -21.34 4.62
N LEU A 332 -4.30 -21.86 5.84
CA LEU A 332 -5.36 -22.10 6.82
C LEU A 332 -6.04 -20.79 7.26
N ASP A 333 -5.27 -19.73 7.51
CA ASP A 333 -5.78 -18.41 7.88
C ASP A 333 -6.63 -17.80 6.75
N CYS A 334 -6.17 -17.87 5.50
CA CYS A 334 -6.96 -17.42 4.35
C CYS A 334 -8.24 -18.25 4.16
N ALA A 335 -8.17 -19.57 4.37
CA ALA A 335 -9.33 -20.45 4.23
C ALA A 335 -10.37 -20.25 5.36
N GLU A 336 -9.94 -19.90 6.58
CA GLU A 336 -10.83 -19.44 7.66
C GLU A 336 -11.46 -18.08 7.32
N MET A 337 -10.70 -17.13 6.75
CA MET A 337 -11.22 -15.80 6.34
C MET A 337 -12.19 -15.84 5.14
N MET A 338 -12.21 -16.92 4.36
CA MET A 338 -13.07 -17.13 3.19
C MET A 338 -14.24 -18.09 3.46
N ASP A 339 -14.43 -18.53 4.71
CA ASP A 339 -15.41 -19.55 5.11
C ASP A 339 -15.26 -20.91 4.38
N ILE A 340 -14.13 -21.16 3.71
CA ILE A 340 -13.78 -22.45 3.08
C ILE A 340 -13.51 -23.51 4.14
N VAL A 341 -12.81 -23.13 5.21
CA VAL A 341 -12.57 -23.99 6.38
C VAL A 341 -13.43 -23.49 7.53
N VAL A 342 -14.44 -24.29 7.90
CA VAL A 342 -15.41 -23.94 8.93
C VAL A 342 -14.90 -24.33 10.32
N LYS A 343 -14.78 -23.32 11.19
CA LYS A 343 -14.30 -23.45 12.56
C LYS A 343 -15.46 -23.54 13.55
N LYS A 344 -15.73 -24.75 14.05
CA LYS A 344 -16.78 -25.00 15.05
C LYS A 344 -16.14 -25.06 16.44
N GLY A 345 -16.09 -23.91 17.11
CA GLY A 345 -15.39 -23.75 18.39
C GLY A 345 -13.88 -23.91 18.19
N SER A 346 -13.29 -24.96 18.77
CA SER A 346 -11.86 -25.29 18.59
C SER A 346 -11.58 -26.30 17.46
N TRP A 347 -12.60 -26.75 16.72
CA TRP A 347 -12.43 -27.74 15.64
C TRP A 347 -12.42 -27.09 14.26
N TYR A 348 -11.46 -27.46 13.43
CA TYR A 348 -11.36 -27.08 12.02
C TYR A 348 -11.91 -28.20 11.13
N SER A 349 -12.77 -27.81 10.19
CA SER A 349 -13.48 -28.72 9.27
C SER A 349 -13.39 -28.17 7.85
N TYR A 350 -13.06 -29.01 6.89
CA TYR A 350 -13.11 -28.71 5.46
C TYR A 350 -14.12 -29.65 4.83
N GLU A 351 -15.25 -29.14 4.36
CA GLU A 351 -16.40 -29.94 3.91
C GLU A 351 -16.77 -31.02 4.98
N GLU A 352 -16.76 -32.30 4.61
CA GLU A 352 -16.98 -33.45 5.50
C GLU A 352 -15.71 -33.88 6.28
N HIS A 353 -14.53 -33.39 5.90
CA HIS A 353 -13.25 -33.77 6.50
C HIS A 353 -12.93 -32.95 7.76
N ARG A 354 -12.73 -33.63 8.89
CA ARG A 354 -12.26 -33.00 10.14
C ARG A 354 -10.74 -32.89 10.13
N LEU A 355 -10.22 -31.68 9.94
CA LEU A 355 -8.79 -31.37 9.91
C LEU A 355 -8.14 -31.54 11.31
N GLY A 356 -8.88 -31.20 12.38
CA GLY A 356 -8.42 -31.44 13.75
C GLY A 356 -8.94 -30.43 14.78
N GLN A 357 -8.55 -30.68 16.04
CA GLN A 357 -8.84 -29.81 17.18
C GLN A 357 -7.63 -28.91 17.48
N GLY A 358 -7.79 -27.60 17.32
CA GLY A 358 -6.72 -26.61 17.45
C GLY A 358 -5.93 -26.42 16.16
N ARG A 359 -5.25 -25.26 16.07
CA ARG A 359 -4.49 -24.83 14.89
C ARG A 359 -3.38 -25.83 14.55
N ASP A 360 -2.60 -26.24 15.54
CA ASP A 360 -1.40 -27.06 15.33
C ASP A 360 -1.75 -28.45 14.76
N LYS A 361 -2.86 -29.05 15.21
CA LYS A 361 -3.33 -30.34 14.67
C LYS A 361 -3.84 -30.21 13.24
N ALA A 362 -4.55 -29.13 12.92
CA ALA A 362 -4.98 -28.86 11.54
C ALA A 362 -3.76 -28.64 10.61
N LEU A 363 -2.73 -27.92 11.07
CA LEU A 363 -1.48 -27.73 10.32
C LEU A 363 -0.69 -29.04 10.18
N GLN A 364 -0.70 -29.92 11.18
CA GLN A 364 -0.12 -31.25 11.07
C GLN A 364 -0.87 -32.09 10.03
N TYR A 365 -2.20 -32.11 10.06
CA TYR A 365 -3.02 -32.85 9.10
C TYR A 365 -2.82 -32.37 7.65
N LEU A 366 -2.72 -31.05 7.43
CA LEU A 366 -2.41 -30.47 6.12
C LEU A 366 -0.98 -30.82 5.65
N ARG A 367 -0.02 -30.93 6.56
CA ARG A 367 1.36 -31.38 6.25
C ARG A 367 1.41 -32.85 5.87
N GLU A 368 0.58 -33.69 6.49
CA GLU A 368 0.46 -35.12 6.19
C GLU A 368 -0.33 -35.38 4.88
N ASN A 369 -1.23 -34.46 4.48
CA ASN A 369 -2.11 -34.60 3.32
C ASN A 369 -1.89 -33.48 2.27
N PRO A 370 -0.77 -33.49 1.52
CA PRO A 370 -0.41 -32.41 0.60
C PRO A 370 -1.39 -32.24 -0.57
N LEU A 371 -2.12 -33.29 -0.97
CA LEU A 371 -3.15 -33.20 -2.03
C LEU A 371 -4.29 -32.24 -1.62
N LEU A 372 -4.81 -32.40 -0.40
CA LEU A 372 -5.87 -31.57 0.16
C LEU A 372 -5.36 -30.14 0.46
N CYS A 373 -4.09 -30.00 0.87
CA CYS A 373 -3.47 -28.68 1.01
C CYS A 373 -3.41 -27.92 -0.33
N ASN A 374 -3.02 -28.58 -1.42
CA ASN A 374 -2.96 -27.98 -2.76
C ASN A 374 -4.35 -27.62 -3.30
N GLU A 375 -5.37 -28.41 -2.98
CA GLU A 375 -6.76 -28.15 -3.33
C GLU A 375 -7.28 -26.88 -2.64
N ILE A 376 -7.12 -26.78 -1.30
CA ILE A 376 -7.48 -25.59 -0.52
C ILE A 376 -6.71 -24.36 -1.03
N GLU A 377 -5.39 -24.48 -1.27
CA GLU A 377 -4.59 -23.36 -1.80
C GLU A 377 -5.10 -22.89 -3.17
N LYS A 378 -5.46 -23.83 -4.06
CA LYS A 378 -6.01 -23.50 -5.38
C LYS A 378 -7.36 -22.78 -5.27
N MET A 379 -8.24 -23.23 -4.38
CA MET A 379 -9.53 -22.56 -4.14
C MET A 379 -9.33 -21.15 -3.58
N VAL A 380 -8.50 -20.99 -2.53
CA VAL A 380 -8.14 -19.69 -1.93
C VAL A 380 -7.56 -18.73 -2.98
N ARG A 381 -6.66 -19.21 -3.85
CA ARG A 381 -6.08 -18.39 -4.94
C ARG A 381 -7.11 -18.01 -6.00
N SER A 382 -8.04 -18.90 -6.36
CA SER A 382 -9.10 -18.59 -7.34
C SER A 382 -10.05 -17.49 -6.84
N MET A 383 -10.57 -17.62 -5.61
CA MET A 383 -11.39 -16.58 -4.97
C MET A 383 -10.63 -15.25 -4.78
N THR A 384 -9.31 -15.30 -4.53
CA THR A 384 -8.48 -14.09 -4.47
C THR A 384 -8.42 -13.36 -5.82
N ALA A 385 -8.30 -14.09 -6.93
CA ALA A 385 -8.26 -13.52 -8.27
C ALA A 385 -9.62 -12.93 -8.70
N GLU A 386 -10.72 -13.62 -8.41
CA GLU A 386 -12.08 -13.13 -8.67
C GLU A 386 -12.42 -11.91 -7.80
N GLY A 387 -12.04 -11.94 -6.52
CA GLY A 387 -12.13 -10.78 -5.62
C GLY A 387 -11.32 -9.58 -6.11
N ALA A 388 -10.13 -9.79 -6.69
CA ALA A 388 -9.34 -8.73 -7.32
C ALA A 388 -10.03 -8.15 -8.56
N ALA A 389 -10.65 -9.00 -9.40
CA ALA A 389 -11.42 -8.55 -10.56
C ALA A 389 -12.63 -7.69 -10.14
N LEU A 390 -13.41 -8.13 -9.15
CA LEU A 390 -14.54 -7.39 -8.57
C LEU A 390 -14.13 -6.09 -7.84
N ILE A 391 -12.89 -5.97 -7.39
CA ILE A 391 -12.34 -4.73 -6.81
C ILE A 391 -11.91 -3.74 -7.90
N SER A 392 -11.47 -4.23 -9.06
CA SER A 392 -11.05 -3.40 -10.20
C SER A 392 -12.23 -2.87 -11.04
N SER A 393 -13.28 -3.67 -11.22
CA SER A 393 -14.57 -3.22 -11.76
C SER A 393 -15.36 -2.53 -10.66
N GLY A 394 -15.26 -1.21 -10.55
CA GLY A 394 -15.85 -0.42 -9.48
C GLY A 394 -17.34 -0.75 -9.23
N SER A 395 -17.63 -1.42 -8.12
CA SER A 395 -18.97 -1.85 -7.74
C SER A 395 -19.87 -0.64 -7.44
N SER A 396 -20.62 -0.17 -8.44
CA SER A 396 -21.87 0.56 -8.22
C SER A 396 -22.82 -0.36 -7.46
N GLY A 397 -23.09 -0.05 -6.20
CA GLY A 397 -23.84 -0.93 -5.30
C GLY A 397 -25.28 -1.12 -5.75
N GLN A 398 -25.61 -2.31 -6.24
CA GLN A 398 -26.98 -2.82 -6.17
C GLN A 398 -27.21 -3.36 -4.76
N LEU A 399 -27.95 -2.58 -3.96
CA LEU A 399 -28.57 -3.07 -2.74
C LEU A 399 -29.64 -4.09 -3.15
N LEU A 400 -29.49 -5.33 -2.70
CA LEU A 400 -30.59 -6.29 -2.68
C LEU A 400 -31.70 -5.73 -1.77
N PRO A 401 -32.98 -5.76 -2.17
CA PRO A 401 -34.06 -5.24 -1.36
C PRO A 401 -34.27 -6.11 -0.10
N PRO A 402 -34.62 -5.51 1.05
CA PRO A 402 -34.93 -6.27 2.25
C PRO A 402 -36.21 -7.09 2.02
N GLN A 403 -36.14 -8.40 2.29
CA GLN A 403 -37.32 -9.23 2.43
C GLN A 403 -37.97 -8.89 3.77
N ASN A 404 -39.14 -8.25 3.74
CA ASN A 404 -39.98 -8.13 4.94
C ASN A 404 -40.65 -9.48 5.18
N GLU A 405 -40.28 -10.16 6.27
CA GLU A 405 -41.15 -11.14 6.89
C GLU A 405 -42.42 -10.42 7.36
N VAL A 406 -43.56 -10.74 6.75
CA VAL A 406 -44.87 -10.32 7.25
C VAL A 406 -45.32 -11.39 8.24
N HIS A 407 -45.61 -10.95 9.46
CA HIS A 407 -46.12 -11.80 10.52
C HIS A 407 -47.44 -12.46 10.11
N ASP A 408 -47.58 -13.74 10.45
CA ASP A 408 -48.80 -14.52 10.35
C ASP A 408 -49.84 -13.99 11.36
N ASP A 409 -51.08 -13.76 10.90
CA ASP A 409 -52.17 -13.21 11.73
C ASP A 409 -53.56 -13.53 11.10
N THR A 410 -53.96 -14.82 11.06
CA THR A 410 -55.37 -15.25 11.20
C THR A 410 -55.54 -16.74 11.56
#